data_AF-A0A099T6H8-F1
#
_entry.id   AF-A0A099T6H8-F1
#
_cell.length_a   1.000
_cell.length_b   1.000
_cell.length_c   1.000
_cell.angle_alpha   90.00
_cell.angle_beta   90.00
_cell.angle_gamma   90.00
#
_symmetry.space_group_name_H-M   'P 1'
#
loop_
_entity.id
_entity.type
_entity.pdbx_description
1 polymer ?
#
loop_
_entity_poly.entity_id
_entity_poly.type
_entity_poly.pdbx_seq_one_letter_code
_entity_poly.pdbx_strand_id
1 'polypeptide(L)'
;MCDSSSHQLLWQAVLFQVLRDIRDANRGQEGYKDFVTAARWVGSYPSREFNEVCMLAGLEPDFVHPRFVKIIKEAEAKSAARKTTKRAPVAMAAE
;
A
#
# COMPACT_ATOMS: atom_id res chain seq x y z
N MET A 1 29.66 6.86 16.83
CA MET A 1 28.73 7.33 15.78
C MET A 1 28.41 6.14 14.87
N CYS A 2 27.49 5.26 15.25
CA CYS A 2 27.06 4.09 14.44
C CYS A 2 25.54 3.87 14.40
N ASP A 3 24.74 4.59 15.19
CA ASP A 3 23.30 4.35 15.34
C ASP A 3 22.42 4.98 14.24
N SER A 4 22.93 5.97 13.50
CA SER A 4 22.12 6.66 12.48
C SER A 4 21.71 5.73 11.33
N SER A 5 22.57 4.80 10.93
CA SER A 5 22.31 3.91 9.79
C SER A 5 21.29 2.82 10.13
N SER A 6 21.39 2.16 11.29
CA SER A 6 20.44 1.11 11.71
C SER A 6 19.05 1.70 11.98
N HIS A 7 18.99 2.87 12.62
CA HIS A 7 17.74 3.60 12.84
C HIS A 7 17.07 3.98 11.52
N GLN A 8 17.84 4.54 10.57
CA GLN A 8 17.31 4.88 9.26
C GLN A 8 16.82 3.64 8.48
N LEU A 9 17.57 2.53 8.53
CA LEU A 9 17.18 1.26 7.91
C LEU A 9 15.88 0.70 8.49
N LEU A 10 15.64 0.86 9.79
CA LEU A 10 14.38 0.47 10.42
C LEU A 10 13.20 1.23 9.80
N TRP A 11 13.30 2.55 9.70
CA TRP A 11 12.22 3.36 9.12
C TRP A 11 12.02 3.12 7.63
N GLN A 12 13.09 2.84 6.89
CA GLN A 12 12.98 2.34 5.52
C GLN A 12 12.22 1.01 5.48
N ALA A 13 12.52 0.08 6.39
CA ALA A 13 11.80 -1.20 6.46
C ALA A 13 10.31 -1.02 6.74
N VAL A 14 9.91 -0.04 7.57
CA VAL A 14 8.51 0.33 7.78
C VAL A 14 7.85 0.75 6.47
N LEU A 15 8.48 1.66 5.71
CA LEU A 15 7.94 2.09 4.40
C LEU A 15 7.89 0.95 3.38
N PHE A 16 8.90 0.05 3.38
CA PHE A 16 8.89 -1.15 2.56
C PHE A 16 7.77 -2.11 2.93
N GLN A 17 7.48 -2.28 4.23
CA GLN A 17 6.37 -3.11 4.68
C GLN A 17 5.03 -2.54 4.21
N VAL A 18 4.80 -1.24 4.38
CA VAL A 18 3.59 -0.55 3.90
C VAL A 18 3.44 -0.72 2.38
N LEU A 19 4.53 -0.58 1.62
CA LEU A 19 4.53 -0.81 0.18
C LEU A 19 4.13 -2.24 -0.17
N ARG A 20 4.64 -3.23 0.58
CA ARG A 20 4.34 -4.65 0.40
C ARG A 20 2.88 -4.95 0.70
N ASP A 21 2.35 -4.46 1.82
CA ASP A 21 0.95 -4.62 2.21
C ASP A 21 0.00 -4.06 1.14
N ILE A 22 0.35 -2.92 0.54
CA ILE A 22 -0.42 -2.34 -0.55
C ILE A 22 -0.39 -3.23 -1.80
N ARG A 23 0.79 -3.77 -2.15
CA ARG A 23 0.96 -4.65 -3.33
C ARG A 23 0.28 -6.00 -3.16
N ASP A 24 0.24 -6.51 -1.93
CA ASP A 24 -0.35 -7.80 -1.59
C ASP A 24 -1.87 -7.72 -1.33
N ALA A 25 -2.53 -6.60 -1.67
CA ALA A 25 -3.99 -6.38 -1.55
C ALA A 25 -4.87 -7.51 -2.15
N ASN A 26 -4.33 -8.29 -3.09
CA ASN A 26 -5.04 -9.37 -3.78
C ASN A 26 -4.69 -10.78 -3.24
N ARG A 27 -3.85 -10.90 -2.21
CA ARG A 27 -3.48 -12.17 -1.53
C ARG A 27 -4.53 -12.60 -0.50
N GLY A 28 -5.75 -12.83 -0.96
CA GLY A 28 -6.85 -13.31 -0.12
C GLY A 28 -7.38 -12.28 0.86
N GLN A 29 -8.07 -12.75 1.91
CA GLN A 29 -8.71 -11.87 2.89
C GLN A 29 -7.69 -11.14 3.78
N GLU A 30 -6.63 -11.82 4.19
CA GLU A 30 -5.63 -11.22 5.09
C GLU A 30 -4.84 -10.11 4.38
N GLY A 31 -4.35 -10.37 3.16
CA GLY A 31 -3.68 -9.33 2.37
C GLY A 31 -4.57 -8.11 2.06
N TYR A 32 -5.89 -8.30 1.97
CA TYR A 32 -6.82 -7.16 1.81
C TYR A 32 -6.96 -6.34 3.10
N LYS A 33 -6.94 -6.96 4.28
CA LYS A 33 -6.94 -6.22 5.55
C LYS A 33 -5.66 -5.41 5.74
N ASP A 34 -4.52 -6.01 5.40
CA ASP A 34 -3.22 -5.35 5.45
C ASP A 34 -3.19 -4.14 4.51
N PHE A 35 -3.68 -4.33 3.28
CA PHE A 35 -3.90 -3.24 2.33
C PHE A 35 -4.77 -2.11 2.90
N VAL A 36 -5.92 -2.42 3.50
CA VAL A 36 -6.81 -1.38 4.08
C VAL A 36 -6.11 -0.61 5.20
N THR A 37 -5.34 -1.31 6.03
CA THR A 37 -4.58 -0.71 7.13
C THR A 37 -3.48 0.21 6.58
N ALA A 38 -2.68 -0.28 5.64
CA ALA A 38 -1.60 0.48 5.00
C ALA A 38 -2.13 1.70 4.23
N ALA A 39 -3.21 1.54 3.46
CA ALA A 39 -3.83 2.62 2.70
C ALA A 39 -4.40 3.72 3.61
N ARG A 40 -5.01 3.34 4.73
CA ARG A 40 -5.50 4.28 5.74
C ARG A 40 -4.37 5.04 6.41
N TRP A 41 -3.26 4.36 6.70
CA TRP A 41 -2.08 4.99 7.31
C TRP A 41 -1.42 6.01 6.37
N VAL A 42 -1.31 5.72 5.07
CA VAL A 42 -0.83 6.68 4.06
C VAL A 42 -1.79 7.86 3.92
N GLY A 43 -3.10 7.59 3.90
CA GLY A 43 -4.14 8.60 3.81
C GLY A 43 -4.18 9.37 2.48
N SER A 44 -5.19 10.23 2.33
CA SER A 44 -5.30 11.13 1.16
C SER A 44 -4.35 12.32 1.23
N TYR A 45 -3.93 12.69 2.45
CA TYR A 45 -2.93 13.70 2.75
C TYR A 45 -1.93 13.09 3.73
N PRO A 46 -0.63 13.43 3.65
CA PRO A 46 0.35 12.86 4.55
C PRO A 46 0.07 13.31 5.98
N SER A 47 -0.02 12.35 6.90
CA SER A 47 -0.12 12.66 8.33
C SER A 47 1.23 13.12 8.89
N ARG A 48 1.22 13.67 10.10
CA ARG A 48 2.45 14.05 10.80
C ARG A 48 3.36 12.84 11.03
N GLU A 49 2.79 11.72 11.43
CA GLU A 49 3.51 10.46 11.68
C GLU A 49 4.10 9.91 10.38
N PHE A 50 3.35 9.99 9.28
CA PHE A 50 3.87 9.59 7.96
C PHE A 50 5.08 10.44 7.55
N ASN A 51 4.99 11.76 7.73
CA ASN A 51 6.08 12.69 7.44
C ASN A 51 7.30 12.39 8.31
N GLU A 52 7.09 12.16 9.60
CA GLU A 52 8.16 11.80 10.53
C GLU A 52 8.87 10.50 10.12
N VAL A 53 8.12 9.45 9.78
CA VAL A 53 8.71 8.18 9.29
C VAL A 53 9.51 8.38 8.00
N CYS A 54 9.02 9.20 7.06
CA CYS A 54 9.76 9.52 5.84
C CYS A 54 11.08 10.24 6.16
N MET A 55 11.04 11.27 7.00
CA MET A 55 12.23 12.02 7.41
C MET A 55 13.24 11.13 8.15
N LEU A 56 12.78 10.28 9.05
CA LEU A 56 13.63 9.33 9.78
C LEU A 56 14.22 8.23 8.88
N ALA A 57 13.54 7.90 7.77
CA ALA A 57 14.05 7.02 6.72
C ALA A 57 15.03 7.72 5.76
N GLY A 58 15.22 9.05 5.90
CA GLY A 58 16.04 9.87 5.01
C GLY A 58 15.39 10.10 3.63
N LEU A 59 14.06 10.15 3.59
CA LEU A 59 13.27 10.33 2.38
C LEU A 59 12.35 11.54 2.49
N GLU A 60 12.23 12.28 1.39
CA GLU A 60 11.43 13.50 1.37
C GLU A 60 9.92 13.17 1.23
N PRO A 61 9.07 13.53 2.22
CA PRO A 61 7.67 13.12 2.25
C PRO A 61 6.88 13.57 1.02
N ASP A 62 7.13 14.79 0.53
CA ASP A 62 6.47 15.38 -0.64
C ASP A 62 6.71 14.59 -1.93
N PHE A 63 7.81 13.84 -2.00
CA PHE A 63 8.13 12.96 -3.12
C PHE A 63 7.63 11.53 -2.90
N VAL A 64 7.51 11.09 -1.65
CA VAL A 64 7.12 9.71 -1.29
C VAL A 64 5.60 9.55 -1.29
N HIS A 65 4.87 10.46 -0.64
CA HIS A 65 3.42 10.36 -0.47
C HIS A 65 2.66 10.22 -1.80
N PRO A 66 2.90 11.05 -2.84
CA PRO A 66 2.18 10.92 -4.11
C PRO A 66 2.41 9.57 -4.80
N ARG A 67 3.57 8.94 -4.59
CA ARG A 67 3.89 7.61 -5.14
C ARG A 67 3.10 6.52 -4.43
N PHE A 68 3.02 6.56 -3.10
CA PHE A 68 2.17 5.63 -2.35
C PHE A 68 0.70 5.76 -2.74
N VAL A 69 0.18 6.99 -2.83
CA VAL A 69 -1.20 7.24 -3.28
C VAL A 69 -1.45 6.65 -4.67
N LYS A 70 -0.51 6.82 -5.61
CA LYS A 70 -0.62 6.22 -6.95
C LYS A 70 -0.71 4.70 -6.88
N ILE A 71 0.15 4.05 -6.10
CA ILE A 71 0.19 2.59 -5.97
C ILE A 71 -1.10 2.06 -5.32
N ILE A 72 -1.65 2.78 -4.33
CA ILE A 72 -2.94 2.44 -3.70
C ILE A 72 -4.05 2.46 -4.76
N LYS A 73 -4.16 3.53 -5.56
CA LYS A 73 -5.16 3.64 -6.63
C LYS A 73 -5.03 2.51 -7.67
N GLU A 74 -3.80 2.15 -8.04
CA GLU A 74 -3.54 1.03 -8.94
C GLU A 74 -3.97 -0.32 -8.33
N ALA A 75 -3.72 -0.53 -7.04
CA ALA A 75 -4.15 -1.73 -6.32
C ALA A 75 -5.69 -1.83 -6.26
N GLU A 76 -6.38 -0.73 -5.95
CA GLU A 76 -7.85 -0.66 -5.92
C GLU A 76 -8.46 -0.96 -7.29
N ALA A 77 -7.91 -0.35 -8.35
CA ALA A 77 -8.36 -0.58 -9.73
C ALA A 77 -8.23 -2.06 -10.13
N LYS A 78 -7.11 -2.71 -9.78
CA LYS A 78 -6.90 -4.15 -10.02
C LYS A 78 -7.91 -5.01 -9.26
N SER A 79 -8.17 -4.69 -8.00
CA SER A 79 -9.15 -5.42 -7.18
C SER A 79 -10.59 -5.22 -7.68
N ALA A 80 -10.94 -4.03 -8.18
CA ALA A 80 -12.23 -3.75 -8.80
C ALA A 80 -12.43 -4.55 -10.10
N ALA A 81 -11.43 -4.56 -10.99
CA ALA A 81 -11.47 -5.33 -12.24
C ALA A 81 -11.64 -6.85 -11.99
N ARG A 82 -11.01 -7.38 -10.94
CA ARG A 82 -11.16 -8.81 -10.57
C ARG A 82 -12.58 -9.15 -10.08
N LYS A 83 -13.24 -8.22 -9.38
CA LYS A 83 -14.64 -8.38 -8.94
C LYS A 83 -15.61 -8.36 -10.11
N THR A 84 -15.38 -7.53 -11.12
CA THR A 84 -16.23 -7.49 -12.33
C THR A 84 -16.09 -8.76 -13.16
N THR A 85 -14.89 -9.31 -13.34
CA THR A 85 -14.69 -10.58 -14.07
C THR A 85 -15.32 -11.78 -13.36
N LYS A 86 -15.28 -11.84 -12.02
CA LYS A 86 -15.95 -12.91 -11.25
C LYS A 86 -17.49 -12.84 -11.30
N ARG A 87 -18.08 -11.69 -11.66
CA ARG A 87 -19.53 -11.48 -11.75
C ARG A 87 -20.09 -11.63 -13.17
N ALA A 88 -19.24 -11.77 -14.19
CA ALA A 88 -19.68 -12.14 -15.53
C ALA A 88 -20.13 -13.62 -15.50
N PRO A 89 -21.41 -13.92 -15.78
CA PRO A 89 -22.05 -15.14 -15.33
C PRO A 89 -21.71 -16.34 -16.20
N VAL A 90 -21.55 -17.47 -15.52
CA VAL A 90 -21.91 -18.80 -16.00
C VAL A 90 -23.41 -18.76 -16.34
N ALA A 91 -23.75 -18.27 -17.52
CA ALA A 91 -25.11 -18.25 -18.05
C ALA A 91 -25.06 -18.46 -19.57
N MET A 92 -24.52 -19.60 -20.01
CA MET A 92 -24.76 -20.17 -21.35
C MET A 92 -24.21 -21.60 -21.35
N ALA A 93 -25.02 -22.57 -20.92
CA ALA A 93 -24.91 -23.98 -21.28
C ALA A 93 -26.13 -24.73 -20.73
N ALA A 94 -27.26 -24.59 -21.43
CA ALA A 94 -28.37 -25.52 -21.35
C ALA A 94 -28.99 -25.57 -22.75
N GLU A 95 -28.48 -26.50 -23.57
CA GLU A 95 -29.17 -27.15 -24.68
C GLU A 95 -28.85 -28.64 -24.65
#